data_AF-A0A5D2FA66-F1
#
_entry.id   AF-A0A5D2FA66-F1
#
_cell.length_a   1.000
_cell.length_b   1.000
_cell.length_c   1.000
_cell.angle_alpha   90.00
_cell.angle_beta   90.00
_cell.angle_gamma   90.00
#
_symmetry.space_group_name_H-M   'P 1'
#
loop_
_entity.id
_entity.type
_entity.pdbx_description
1 polymer ?
#
loop_
_entity_poly.entity_id
_entity_poly.type
_entity_poly.pdbx_seq_one_letter_code
_entity_poly.pdbx_strand_id
1 'polypeptide(L)' 'MPSPMGESTVECGSLSSMLTVSFTIGDKVFDLYPEEYILKVDEGPQAQCISGFTALDVPPPRGPLW' A
#
# COMPACT_ATOMS: atom_id res chain seq x y z
N MET A 1 -13.56 -13.02 0.71
CA MET A 1 -12.78 -13.98 1.52
C MET A 1 -11.49 -13.27 1.91
N PRO A 2 -11.09 -13.23 3.20
CA PRO A 2 -9.82 -12.58 3.57
C PRO A 2 -8.65 -13.28 2.89
N SER A 3 -7.63 -12.52 2.49
CA SER A 3 -6.47 -13.06 1.77
C SER A 3 -5.71 -14.07 2.65
N PRO A 4 -5.36 -15.26 2.13
CA PRO A 4 -4.69 -16.30 2.90
C PRO A 4 -3.30 -15.90 3.41
N MET A 5 -2.65 -14.91 2.77
CA MET A 5 -1.34 -14.39 3.20
C MET A 5 -1.44 -13.06 3.97
N GLY A 6 -2.65 -12.63 4.35
CA GLY A 6 -2.85 -11.39 5.12
C GLY A 6 -2.68 -10.10 4.31
N GLU A 7 -2.64 -10.18 2.98
CA GLU A 7 -2.58 -8.99 2.13
C GLU A 7 -3.87 -8.18 2.20
N SER A 8 -3.74 -6.86 2.11
CA SER A 8 -4.88 -5.95 2.05
C SER A 8 -5.33 -5.78 0.60
N THR A 9 -6.24 -6.64 0.16
CA THR A 9 -6.81 -6.60 -1.20
C THR A 9 -7.69 -5.36 -1.39
N VAL A 10 -7.57 -4.73 -2.56
CA VAL A 10 -8.38 -3.59 -2.98
C VAL A 10 -9.04 -3.87 -4.35
N GLU A 11 -10.06 -3.09 -4.69
CA GLU A 11 -10.71 -3.19 -5.99
C GLU A 11 -9.86 -2.51 -7.07
N CYS A 12 -9.35 -3.28 -8.05
CA CYS A 12 -8.51 -2.74 -9.13
C CYS A 12 -9.18 -1.62 -9.95
N GLY A 13 -10.50 -1.65 -10.09
CA GLY A 13 -11.26 -0.64 -10.85
C GLY A 13 -11.33 0.72 -10.17
N SER A 14 -11.07 0.80 -8.86
CA SER A 14 -11.21 2.05 -8.09
C SER A 14 -9.92 2.85 -7.96
N LEU A 15 -8.80 2.42 -8.56
CA LEU A 15 -7.50 3.11 -8.52
C LEU A 15 -7.60 4.62 -8.79
N SER A 16 -8.33 5.00 -9.85
CA SER A 16 -8.53 6.40 -10.24
C SER A 16 -9.23 7.29 -9.19
N SER A 17 -9.90 6.69 -8.22
CA SER A 17 -10.59 7.37 -7.12
C SER A 17 -9.84 7.31 -5.79
N MET A 18 -8.72 6.59 -5.74
CA MET A 18 -7.90 6.50 -4.53
C MET A 18 -7.06 7.77 -4.38
N LEU A 19 -6.72 8.09 -3.13
CA LEU A 19 -5.99 9.30 -2.78
C LEU A 19 -4.49 9.15 -3.01
N THR A 20 -3.81 10.23 -3.34
CA THR A 20 -2.35 10.29 -3.26
C THR A 20 -1.89 10.19 -1.81
N VAL A 21 -0.89 9.37 -1.54
CA VAL A 21 -0.25 9.26 -0.22
C VAL A 21 1.06 10.04 -0.24
N SER A 22 1.26 10.93 0.72
CA SER A 22 2.45 11.80 0.75
C SER A 22 3.33 11.49 1.96
N PHE A 23 4.64 11.34 1.72
CA PHE A 23 5.67 11.21 2.76
C PHE A 23 6.54 12.46 2.80
N THR A 24 6.84 12.97 4.00
CA THR A 24 7.82 14.06 4.16
C THR A 24 9.14 13.48 4.67
N ILE A 25 10.21 13.62 3.89
CA ILE A 25 11.55 13.11 4.20
C ILE A 25 12.55 14.25 4.01
N GLY A 26 13.20 14.70 5.09
CA GLY A 26 14.15 15.80 5.04
C GLY A 26 13.55 17.08 4.45
N ASP A 27 12.38 17.49 4.96
CA ASP A 27 11.60 18.66 4.53
C ASP A 27 11.12 18.64 3.07
N LYS A 28 11.24 17.50 2.37
CA LYS A 28 10.74 17.30 1.02
C LYS A 28 9.54 16.36 1.01
N VAL A 29 8.52 16.71 0.24
CA VAL A 29 7.32 15.91 0.04
C VAL A 29 7.51 14.96 -1.15
N PHE A 30 7.21 13.69 -0.92
CA PHE A 30 7.21 12.62 -1.92
C PHE A 30 5.79 12.07 -2.01
N ASP A 31 5.15 12.31 -3.14
CA ASP A 31 3.82 11.82 -3.44
C ASP A 31 3.88 10.44 -4.09
N LEU A 32 3.03 9.52 -3.63
CA LEU A 32 2.77 8.23 -4.24
C LEU A 32 1.34 8.24 -4.78
N TYR A 33 1.21 8.13 -6.10
CA TYR A 33 -0.07 7.95 -6.77
C TYR A 33 -0.59 6.52 -6.58
N PRO A 34 -1.91 6.28 -6.73
CA PRO A 34 -2.50 4.94 -6.60
C PRO A 34 -1.78 3.84 -7.38
N GLU A 35 -1.26 4.16 -8.56
CA GLU A 35 -0.51 3.26 -9.42
C GLU A 35 0.85 2.84 -8.84
N GLU A 36 1.38 3.60 -7.88
CA GLU A 36 2.70 3.39 -7.29
C GLU A 36 2.64 2.63 -5.96
N TYR A 37 1.53 2.74 -5.23
CA TYR A 37 1.34 2.05 -3.94
C TYR A 37 0.35 0.88 -3.98
N ILE A 38 -0.33 0.64 -5.09
CA ILE A 38 -1.14 -0.57 -5.31
C ILE A 38 -0.43 -1.51 -6.27
N LEU A 39 -0.18 -2.74 -5.82
CA LEU A 39 0.46 -3.79 -6.60
C LEU A 39 -0.61 -4.63 -7.30
N LYS A 40 -0.40 -4.90 -8.60
CA LYS A 40 -1.20 -5.85 -9.38
C LYS A 40 -0.48 -7.20 -9.40
N VAL A 41 -1.10 -8.20 -8.79
CA VAL A 41 -0.66 -9.59 -8.81
C VAL A 41 -1.45 -10.32 -9.90
N ASP A 42 -0.76 -11.13 -10.70
CA ASP A 42 -1.28 -11.77 -11.92
C ASP A 42 -1.61 -10.83 -13.08
N GLU A 43 -1.90 -11.42 -14.24
CA GLU A 43 -2.20 -10.70 -15.49
C GLU A 43 -3.66 -10.91 -15.94
N GLY A 44 -4.21 -9.92 -16.63
CA GLY A 44 -5.53 -10.01 -17.25
C GLY A 44 -6.71 -9.73 -16.31
N PRO A 45 -7.92 -10.17 -16.65
CA PRO A 45 -9.15 -9.79 -15.93
C PRO A 45 -9.27 -10.42 -14.53
N GLN A 46 -8.38 -11.34 -14.19
CA GLN A 46 -8.31 -11.97 -12.86
C GLN A 46 -7.20 -11.37 -11.98
N ALA A 47 -6.54 -10.30 -12.43
CA ALA A 47 -5.51 -9.63 -11.65
C ALA A 47 -6.08 -9.19 -10.30
N GLN A 48 -5.34 -9.51 -9.24
CA GLN A 48 -5.64 -9.10 -7.88
C GLN A 48 -4.86 -7.82 -7.56
N CYS A 49 -5.53 -6.82 -7.00
CA CYS A 49 -4.86 -5.62 -6.51
C CYS A 49 -4.67 -5.70 -5.00
N ILE A 50 -3.44 -5.48 -4.55
CA ILE A 50 -3.08 -5.47 -3.13
C ILE A 50 -2.43 -4.14 -2.77
N SER A 51 -2.70 -3.64 -1.57
CA SER A 51 -1.96 -2.52 -1.00
C SER A 51 -0.48 -2.88 -0.83
N GLY A 52 0.42 -1.98 -1.26
CA GLY A 52 1.85 -2.05 -0.96
C GLY A 52 2.19 -1.68 0.48
N PHE A 53 1.22 -1.22 1.27
CA PHE A 53 1.38 -0.94 2.70
C PHE A 53 1.06 -2.18 3.54
N THR A 54 1.95 -2.49 4.48
CA THR A 54 1.81 -3.57 5.44
C THR A 54 1.82 -2.99 6.86
N ALA A 55 0.87 -3.44 7.69
CA ALA A 55 0.86 -3.08 9.10
C ALA A 55 2.02 -3.76 9.84
N LEU A 56 2.78 -2.98 10.62
CA LEU A 56 3.85 -3.50 11.48
C LEU A 56 3.79 -2.79 12.84
N ASP A 57 3.36 -3.54 13.86
CA ASP A 57 3.45 -3.08 15.25
C ASP A 57 4.89 -3.24 15.75
N VAL A 58 5.56 -2.11 16.05
CA VAL A 58 6.91 -2.10 16.63
C VAL A 58 6.80 -2.00 18.15
N PRO A 59 7.03 -3.09 18.92
CA PRO A 59 6.89 -3.04 20.37
C PRO A 59 8.08 -2.31 21.03
N PRO A 60 7.87 -1.68 22.19
CA PRO A 60 8.96 -1.21 23.03
C PRO A 60 9.98 -2.33 23.34
N PRO A 61 11.29 -2.04 23.44
CA PRO A 61 11.95 -0.73 23.35
C PRO A 61 12.43 -0.37 21.93
N ARG A 62 12.01 -1.09 20.89
CA ARG A 62 12.61 -1.01 19.54
C ARG A 62 12.15 0.19 18.68
N GLY A 63 11.39 1.11 19.25
CA GLY A 63 10.99 2.35 18.59
C GLY A 63 11.81 3.54 19.09
N PRO A 64 11.88 4.65 18.33
CA PRO A 64 11.47 4.82 16.93
C PRO A 64 12.57 4.38 15.94
N LEU A 65 12.19 3.85 14.78
CA LEU A 65 13.12 3.45 13.69
C LEU A 65 13.48 4.62 12.74
N TRP A 66 13.19 5.85 13.15
CA TRP A 66 13.32 7.08 12.36
C TRP A 66 14.24 8.09 13.04
#